data_AF-A0A2M8HNT2-F1
#
_entry.id   AF-A0A2M8HNT2-F1
#
_cell.length_a   1.000
_cell.length_b   1.000
_cell.length_c   1.000
_cell.angle_alpha   90.00
_cell.angle_beta   90.00
_cell.angle_gamma   90.00
#
_symmetry.space_group_name_H-M   'P 1'
#
loop_
_entity.id
_entity.type
_entity.pdbx_description
1 polymer ?
#
loop_
_entity_poly.entity_id
_entity_poly.type
_entity_poly.pdbx_seq_one_letter_code
_entity_poly.pdbx_strand_id
1 'polypeptide(L)' 'MNLELDDEFETHQSQRILALNTIDELTVIKLDLLDAGKSIPRFINNAISYLKKKYVTEEKTISQYLIKR' A
#
# COMPACT_ATOMS: atom_id res chain seq x y z
N MET A 1 -7.51 6.03 27.99
CA MET A 1 -6.80 6.18 26.70
C MET A 1 -5.75 5.09 26.66
N ASN A 2 -5.89 4.10 25.78
CA ASN A 2 -4.98 2.96 25.72
C ASN A 2 -3.88 3.27 24.68
N LEU A 3 -2.75 3.79 25.15
CA LEU A 3 -1.66 4.29 24.30
C LEU A 3 -1.19 3.25 23.26
N GLU A 4 -1.19 1.97 23.61
CA GLU A 4 -0.80 0.88 22.72
C GLU A 4 -1.73 0.72 21.50
N LEU A 5 -3.04 0.94 21.67
CA LEU A 5 -4.01 0.88 20.56
C LEU A 5 -3.84 2.07 19.60
N ASP A 6 -3.42 3.22 20.13
CA ASP A 6 -3.22 4.43 19.33
C ASP A 6 -1.93 4.32 18.50
N ASP A 7 -0.86 3.78 19.08
CA ASP A 7 0.41 3.55 18.39
C ASP A 7 0.30 2.48 17.28
N GLU A 8 -0.45 1.41 17.52
CA GLU A 8 -0.75 0.38 16.50
C GLU A 8 -1.59 0.98 15.35
N PHE A 9 -2.61 1.77 15.67
CA PHE A 9 -3.44 2.43 14.66
C PHE A 9 -2.61 3.32 13.74
N GLU A 10 -1.76 4.19 14.29
CA GLU A 10 -0.89 5.08 13.50
C GLU A 10 0.13 4.30 12.66
N THR A 11 0.60 3.16 13.15
CA THR A 11 1.46 2.24 12.39
C THR A 11 0.72 1.70 11.16
N HIS A 12 -0.51 1.22 11.32
CA HIS A 12 -1.32 0.73 10.20
C HIS A 12 -1.65 1.84 9.18
N GLN A 13 -1.95 3.05 9.66
CA GLN A 13 -2.14 4.23 8.80
C GLN A 13 -0.89 4.53 7.96
N SER A 14 0.29 4.52 8.59
CA SER A 14 1.57 4.76 7.93
C SER A 14 1.87 3.70 6.87
N GLN A 15 1.62 2.43 7.18
CA GLN A 15 1.79 1.32 6.23
C GLN A 15 0.83 1.43 5.04
N ARG A 16 -0.42 1.85 5.27
CA ARG A 16 -1.40 2.09 4.20
C ARG A 16 -0.92 3.18 3.23
N ILE A 17 -0.46 4.31 3.77
CA ILE A 17 0.04 5.45 2.96
C ILE A 17 1.26 5.03 2.15
N LEU A 18 2.22 4.35 2.79
CA LEU A 18 3.42 3.87 2.11
C LEU A 18 3.08 2.91 0.96
N ALA A 19 2.12 1.99 1.18
CA ALA A 19 1.68 1.06 0.14
C ALA A 19 1.07 1.79 -1.07
N LEU A 20 0.23 2.81 -0.86
CA LEU A 20 -0.35 3.62 -1.93
C LEU A 20 0.72 4.36 -2.74
N ASN A 21 1.58 5.12 -2.06
CA ASN A 21 2.62 5.91 -2.74
C ASN A 21 3.54 5.00 -3.58
N THR A 22 3.90 3.83 -3.04
CA THR A 22 4.73 2.86 -3.76
C THR A 22 4.01 2.25 -4.97
N ILE A 23 2.68 2.02 -4.88
CA ILE A 23 1.89 1.56 -6.04
C ILE A 23 1.90 2.62 -7.14
N ASP A 24 1.74 3.89 -6.78
CA ASP A 24 1.71 4.99 -7.73
C ASP A 24 3.05 5.13 -8.46
N GLU A 25 4.17 5.12 -7.71
CA GLU A 25 5.52 5.15 -8.28
C GLU A 25 5.77 3.98 -9.25
N LEU A 26 5.44 2.75 -8.84
CA LEU A 26 5.60 1.56 -9.69
C LEU A 26 4.69 1.60 -10.92
N THR A 27 3.53 2.23 -10.80
CA THR A 27 2.59 2.40 -11.92
C THR A 27 3.14 3.42 -12.92
N VAL A 28 3.71 4.54 -12.46
CA VAL A 28 4.39 5.51 -13.33
C VAL A 28 5.55 4.85 -14.06
N ILE A 29 6.44 4.16 -13.35
CA ILE A 29 7.57 3.44 -13.97
C ILE A 29 7.08 2.43 -15.02
N LYS A 30 5.98 1.72 -14.72
CA LYS A 30 5.39 0.77 -15.68
C LYS A 30 4.90 1.47 -16.95
N LEU A 31 4.26 2.64 -16.83
CA LEU A 31 3.80 3.42 -17.97
C LEU A 31 4.99 3.96 -18.78
N ASP A 32 6.00 4.52 -18.13
CA ASP A 32 7.22 5.01 -18.80
C ASP A 32 7.92 3.91 -19.60
N LEU A 33 7.96 2.68 -19.07
CA LEU A 33 8.51 1.53 -19.78
C LEU A 33 7.67 1.15 -21.01
N LEU A 34 6.35 1.20 -20.90
CA LEU A 34 5.45 0.94 -22.03
C LEU A 34 5.60 1.99 -23.13
N ASP A 35 5.66 3.26 -22.75
CA ASP A 35 5.81 4.38 -23.68
C ASP A 35 7.18 4.35 -24.38
N ALA A 36 8.21 3.89 -23.68
CA ALA A 36 9.53 3.65 -24.26
C ALA A 36 9.62 2.36 -25.11
N GLY A 37 8.53 1.60 -25.27
CA GLY A 37 8.51 0.32 -26.01
C GLY A 37 9.35 -0.78 -25.34
N LYS A 38 9.63 -0.66 -24.03
CA LYS A 38 10.44 -1.60 -23.26
C LYS A 38 9.57 -2.68 -22.64
N SER A 39 10.19 -3.83 -22.36
CA SER A 39 9.53 -4.88 -21.59
C SER A 39 9.36 -4.46 -20.13
N ILE A 40 8.20 -4.76 -19.54
CA ILE A 40 7.94 -4.52 -18.12
C ILE A 40 8.54 -5.68 -17.31
N PRO A 41 9.47 -5.42 -16.37
CA PRO A 41 9.98 -6.45 -15.48
C PRO A 41 8.84 -7.10 -14.66
N ARG A 42 8.87 -8.44 -14.55
CA ARG A 42 7.84 -9.19 -13.80
C ARG A 42 7.69 -8.72 -12.35
N PHE A 43 8.79 -8.28 -11.73
CA PHE A 43 8.76 -7.82 -10.35
C PHE A 43 7.83 -6.61 -10.15
N ILE A 44 7.69 -5.71 -11.14
CA ILE A 44 6.83 -4.53 -11.03
C ILE A 44 5.37 -4.95 -10.85
N ASN A 45 4.89 -5.87 -11.70
CA ASN A 45 3.52 -6.37 -11.60
C ASN A 45 3.30 -7.15 -10.29
N ASN A 46 4.29 -7.95 -9.87
CA ASN A 46 4.21 -8.69 -8.61
C ASN A 46 4.18 -7.75 -7.39
N ALA A 47 5.02 -6.71 -7.39
CA ALA A 47 5.08 -5.72 -6.32
C ALA A 47 3.77 -4.92 -6.24
N ILE A 48 3.24 -4.42 -7.36
CA ILE A 48 1.93 -3.74 -7.40
C ILE A 48 0.82 -4.66 -6.85
N SER A 49 0.80 -5.93 -7.28
CA SER A 49 -0.21 -6.89 -6.82
C SER A 49 -0.12 -7.16 -5.32
N TYR A 50 1.10 -7.33 -4.79
CA TYR A 50 1.35 -7.49 -3.36
C TYR A 50 0.92 -6.26 -2.55
N LEU A 51 1.34 -5.07 -2.98
CA LEU A 51 1.04 -3.81 -2.29
C LEU A 51 -0.46 -3.50 -2.29
N LYS A 52 -1.19 -3.82 -3.36
CA LYS A 52 -2.66 -3.71 -3.38
C LYS A 52 -3.32 -4.59 -2.33
N LYS A 53 -2.86 -5.84 -2.16
CA LYS A 53 -3.36 -6.73 -1.11
C LYS A 53 -3.03 -6.22 0.30
N LYS A 54 -1.81 -5.70 0.48
CA LYS A 54 -1.37 -5.09 1.73
C LYS A 54 -2.24 -3.88 2.07
N TYR A 55 -2.46 -2.96 1.13
CA TYR A 55 -3.34 -1.80 1.29
C TYR A 55 -4.74 -2.19 1.79
N VAL A 56 -5.41 -3.13 1.12
CA VAL A 56 -6.77 -3.58 1.51
C VAL A 56 -6.77 -4.20 2.91
N THR A 57 -5.70 -4.91 3.27
CA THR A 57 -5.55 -5.49 4.61
C THR A 57 -5.42 -4.38 5.66
N GLU A 58 -4.58 -3.38 5.41
CA GLU A 58 -4.44 -2.22 6.32
C GLU A 58 -5.76 -1.43 6.46
N GLU A 59 -6.50 -1.19 5.37
CA GLU A 59 -7.81 -0.53 5.44
C GLU A 59 -8.80 -1.29 6.32
N LYS A 60 -8.84 -2.63 6.20
CA LYS A 60 -9.73 -3.46 7.01
C LYS A 60 -9.33 -3.39 8.49
N THR A 61 -8.03 -3.49 8.78
CA THR A 61 -7.51 -3.42 10.15
C THR A 61 -7.81 -2.06 10.78
N ILE A 62 -7.54 -0.96 10.07
CA ILE A 62 -7.86 0.41 10.48
C ILE A 62 -9.36 0.56 10.77
N SER A 63 -10.22 0.03 9.89
CA SER A 63 -11.68 0.07 10.09
C SER A 63 -12.11 -0.64 11.37
N GLN A 64 -11.46 -1.76 11.72
CA GLN A 64 -11.72 -2.48 12.96
C GLN A 64 -11.29 -1.67 14.19
N TYR A 65 -10.15 -0.97 14.14
CA TYR A 65 -9.74 -0.06 15.22
C TYR A 65 -10.74 1.09 15.39
N LEU A 66 -11.24 1.67 14.30
CA LEU A 66 -12.25 2.74 14.35
C LEU A 66 -13.58 2.30 14.94
N ILE A 67 -14.01 1.06 14.69
CA ILE A 67 -15.26 0.50 15.27
C ILE A 67 -15.12 0.21 16.77
N LYS A 68 -13.90 -0.13 17.24
CA LYS A 68 -13.63 -0.49 18.64
C LYS A 68 -13.41 0.72 19.56
N ARG A 69 -13.13 1.90 18.98
CA ARG A 69 -13.03 3.18 19.69
C ARG A 69 -14.43 3.75 19.94
#